data_AF-A0A0G0ZXE2-F1
#
_entry.id   AF-A0A0G0ZXE2-F1
#
_cell.length_a   1.000
_cell.length_b   1.000
_cell.length_c   1.000
_cell.angle_alpha   90.00
_cell.angle_beta   90.00
_cell.angle_gamma   90.00
#
_symmetry.space_group_name_H-M   'P 1'
#
loop_
_entity.id
_entity.type
_entity.pdbx_description
1 polymer ?
#
loop_
_entity_poly.entity_id
_entity_poly.type
_entity_poly.pdbx_seq_one_letter_code
_entity_poly.pdbx_strand_id
1 'polypeptide(L)' 'FETFYNLGYKLLPILFKNEPLLSKMKVQTLTDNWFYDISKAKKDLGFNPKVSYDMGIRKVVDWYLNNE' A
#
# COMPACT_ATOMS: atom_id res chain seq x y z
N PHE A 1 6.89 -24.01 -20.95
CA PHE A 1 7.93 -23.11 -21.50
C PHE A 1 7.35 -21.72 -21.82
N GLU A 2 6.25 -21.64 -22.58
CA GLU A 2 5.50 -20.40 -22.88
C GLU A 2 5.05 -19.58 -21.65
N THR A 3 4.61 -20.25 -20.58
CA THR A 3 4.07 -19.59 -19.37
C THR A 3 5.12 -18.81 -18.57
N PHE A 4 6.34 -19.35 -18.46
CA PHE A 4 7.44 -18.68 -17.77
C PHE A 4 7.96 -17.46 -18.56
N TYR A 5 7.98 -17.56 -19.89
CA TYR A 5 8.44 -16.50 -20.77
C TYR A 5 7.49 -15.29 -20.74
N ASN A 6 6.18 -15.55 -20.80
CA ASN A 6 5.14 -14.54 -20.67
C ASN A 6 5.12 -13.85 -19.30
N LEU A 7 5.39 -14.61 -18.22
CA LEU A 7 5.50 -14.06 -16.87
C LEU A 7 6.74 -13.16 -16.74
N GLY A 8 7.90 -13.62 -17.25
CA GLY A 8 9.13 -12.86 -17.26
C GLY A 8 9.01 -11.55 -18.04
N TYR A 9 8.42 -11.56 -19.24
CA TYR A 9 8.23 -10.36 -20.07
C TYR A 9 7.26 -9.33 -19.47
N LYS A 10 6.27 -9.75 -18.67
CA LYS A 10 5.39 -8.84 -17.92
C LYS A 10 6.07 -8.24 -16.70
N LEU A 11 6.90 -9.02 -15.99
CA LEU A 11 7.59 -8.57 -14.78
C LEU A 11 8.82 -7.71 -15.10
N LEU A 12 9.49 -7.94 -16.23
CA LEU A 12 10.66 -7.16 -16.66
C LEU A 12 10.43 -5.63 -16.66
N PRO A 13 9.40 -5.08 -17.34
CA PRO A 13 9.18 -3.63 -17.32
C PRO A 13 8.77 -3.11 -15.94
N ILE A 14 8.16 -3.94 -15.08
CA ILE A 14 7.81 -3.59 -13.69
C ILE A 14 9.08 -3.55 -12.81
N LEU A 15 10.04 -4.42 -13.08
CA LEU A 15 11.35 -4.47 -12.40
C LEU A 15 12.29 -3.33 -12.86
N PHE A 16 12.15 -2.86 -14.09
CA PHE A 16 13.07 -1.87 -14.70
C PHE A 16 12.47 -0.46 -14.90
N LYS A 17 11.23 -0.19 -14.48
CA LYS A 17 10.63 1.16 -14.59
C LYS A 17 10.99 2.03 -13.39
N ASN A 18 11.91 2.98 -13.60
CA ASN A 18 12.32 4.18 -12.84
C ASN A 18 12.51 4.13 -11.30
N GLU A 19 11.82 3.26 -10.56
CA GLU A 19 12.03 3.03 -9.14
C GLU A 19 12.05 1.53 -8.83
N PRO A 20 13.00 1.06 -8.00
CA PRO A 20 13.06 -0.34 -7.61
C PRO A 20 11.82 -0.74 -6.80
N LEU A 21 11.23 -1.89 -7.14
CA LEU A 21 10.04 -2.43 -6.46
C LEU A 21 10.23 -2.52 -4.94
N LEU A 22 11.43 -2.95 -4.52
CA LEU A 22 11.78 -3.14 -3.13
C LEU A 22 13.15 -2.52 -2.87
N SER A 23 13.17 -1.35 -2.23
CA SER A 23 14.40 -0.73 -1.72
C SER A 23 14.64 -1.16 -0.27
N LYS A 24 15.88 -1.06 0.22
CA LYS A 24 16.21 -1.36 1.62
C LYS A 24 15.33 -0.57 2.60
N MET A 25 15.06 0.71 2.28
CA MET A 25 14.18 1.56 3.06
C MET A 25 12.74 1.01 3.10
N LYS A 26 12.19 0.60 1.95
CA LYS A 26 10.85 0.00 1.89
C LYS A 26 10.76 -1.27 2.72
N VAL A 27 11.76 -2.14 2.66
CA VAL A 27 11.82 -3.35 3.50
C VAL A 27 11.76 -2.98 4.96
N GLN A 28 12.66 -2.09 5.40
CA GLN A 28 12.74 -1.67 6.80
C GLN A 28 11.42 -1.10 7.31
N THR A 29 10.80 -0.18 6.55
CA THR A 29 9.50 0.41 6.92
C THR A 29 8.38 -0.63 7.01
N LEU A 30 8.35 -1.62 6.12
CA LEU A 30 7.31 -2.65 6.10
C LEU A 30 7.51 -3.74 7.17
N THR A 31 8.76 -4.00 7.57
CA THR A 31 9.08 -4.99 8.62
C THR A 31 8.94 -4.43 10.03
N ASP A 32 9.02 -3.11 10.18
CA ASP A 32 8.87 -2.45 11.46
C ASP A 32 7.40 -2.35 11.88
N ASN A 33 7.12 -2.52 13.17
CA ASN A 33 5.77 -2.36 13.72
C ASN A 33 5.54 -0.90 14.10
N TRP A 34 4.77 -0.19 13.27
CA TRP A 34 4.40 1.19 13.52
C TRP A 34 3.06 1.26 14.27
N PHE A 35 3.07 1.93 15.42
CA PHE A 35 1.86 2.24 16.18
C PHE A 35 1.52 3.71 16.00
N TYR A 36 0.30 3.98 15.52
CA TYR A 36 -0.20 5.34 15.31
C TYR A 36 -1.40 5.61 16.21
N ASP A 37 -1.42 6.77 16.87
CA ASP A 37 -2.54 7.24 17.68
C ASP A 37 -2.95 8.64 17.25
N ILE A 38 -4.26 8.81 17.06
CA ILE A 38 -4.88 10.07 16.65
C ILE A 38 -5.54 10.82 17.80
N SER A 39 -5.41 10.33 19.04
CA SER A 39 -6.04 10.93 20.23
C SER A 39 -5.67 12.39 20.43
N LYS A 40 -4.41 12.76 20.17
CA LYS A 40 -3.96 14.15 20.23
C LYS A 40 -4.64 15.04 19.19
N ALA A 41 -4.79 14.56 17.95
CA ALA A 41 -5.47 15.31 16.90
C ALA A 41 -6.97 15.49 17.21
N LYS A 42 -7.62 14.47 17.78
CA LYS A 42 -9.01 14.57 18.24
C LYS A 42 -9.17 15.65 19.31
N LYS A 43 -8.27 15.66 20.29
CA LYS A 43 -8.30 16.60 21.42
C LYS A 43 -7.99 18.03 21.01
N ASP A 44 -6.87 18.23 20.32
CA ASP A 44 -6.28 19.56 20.13
C ASP A 44 -6.85 20.26 18.88
N LEU A 45 -7.26 19.48 17.86
CA LEU A 45 -7.71 20.00 16.57
C LEU A 45 -9.19 19.74 16.31
N GLY A 46 -9.91 19.09 17.24
CA GLY A 46 -11.30 18.68 17.03
C GLY A 46 -11.46 17.69 15.87
N PHE A 47 -10.40 16.94 15.54
CA PHE A 47 -10.43 16.02 14.41
C PHE A 47 -11.45 14.90 14.67
N ASN A 48 -12.43 14.75 13.77
CA ASN A 48 -13.40 13.67 13.82
C ASN A 48 -13.37 12.87 12.51
N PRO A 49 -12.78 11.66 12.50
CA PRO A 49 -12.68 10.86 11.28
C PRO A 49 -14.06 10.42 10.81
N LYS A 50 -14.42 10.78 9.57
CA LYS A 50 -15.69 10.39 8.95
C LYS A 50 -15.74 8.91 8.54
N VAL A 51 -14.58 8.26 8.49
CA VAL A 51 -14.40 6.88 8.04
C VAL A 51 -13.57 6.16 9.09
N SER A 52 -14.06 5.02 9.58
CA SER A 52 -13.29 4.15 10.46
C SER A 52 -12.16 3.46 9.71
N TYR A 53 -11.15 2.98 10.43
CA TYR A 53 -10.03 2.24 9.83
C TYR A 53 -10.52 1.07 8.95
N ASP A 54 -11.38 0.20 9.48
CA ASP A 54 -11.89 -0.97 8.76
C ASP A 54 -12.70 -0.59 7.51
N MET A 55 -13.52 0.46 7.61
CA MET A 55 -14.27 0.97 6.46
C MET A 55 -13.34 1.52 5.39
N GLY A 56 -12.28 2.24 5.80
CA GLY A 56 -11.27 2.77 4.89
C GLY A 56 -10.58 1.66 4.12
N ILE A 57 -10.11 0.61 4.81
CA ILE A 57 -9.47 -0.55 4.19
C ILE A 57 -10.41 -1.22 3.18
N ARG A 58 -11.67 -1.49 3.57
CA ARG A 58 -12.66 -2.09 2.67
C ARG A 58 -12.86 -1.28 1.40
N LYS A 59 -13.03 0.04 1.52
CA LYS A 59 -13.21 0.92 0.36
C LYS A 59 -12.01 0.89 -0.60
N VAL A 60 -10.80 0.82 -0.07
CA VAL A 60 -9.58 0.75 -0.90
C VAL A 60 -9.49 -0.60 -1.61
N VAL A 61 -9.76 -1.70 -0.92
CA VAL A 61 -9.78 -3.04 -1.54
C VAL A 61 -10.87 -3.15 -2.60
N ASP A 62 -12.08 -2.68 -2.31
CA ASP A 62 -13.20 -2.68 -3.26
C ASP A 62 -12.87 -1.84 -4.50
N TRP A 63 -12.23 -0.67 -4.32
CA TRP A 63 -11.77 0.13 -5.47
C TRP A 63 -10.73 -0.63 -6.29
N TYR A 64 -9.71 -1.20 -5.63
CA TYR A 64 -8.61 -1.90 -6.28
C TYR A 64 -9.09 -3.07 -7.14
N LEU A 65 -10.01 -3.89 -6.61
CA LEU A 65 -10.53 -5.07 -7.32
C LEU A 65 -11.47 -4.73 -8.49
N ASN A 66 -12.05 -3.53 -8.52
CA ASN A 66 -13.05 -3.14 -9.52
C ASN A 66 -12.53 -2.09 -10.53
N ASN A 67 -11.31 -1.55 -10.37
CA ASN A 67 -10.78 -0.46 -11.21
C ASN A 67 -9.36 -0.72 -11.79
N GLU A 68 -8.76 -1.89 -11.54
CA GLU A 68 -7.57 -2.37 -12.27
C GLU A 68 -7.93 -3.34 -13.41
#